data_AF-A0A6A6TSV0-F1
#
_entry.id   AF-A0A6A6TSV0-F1
#
_cell.length_a   1.000
_cell.length_b   1.000
_cell.length_c   1.000
_cell.angle_alpha   90.00
_cell.angle_beta   90.00
_cell.angle_gamma   90.00
#
_symmetry.space_group_name_H-M   'P 1'
#
loop_
_entity.id
_entity.type
_entity.pdbx_description
1 polymer ?
#
loop_
_entity_poly.entity_id
_entity_poly.type
_entity_poly.pdbx_seq_one_letter_code
_entity_poly.pdbx_strand_id
1 'polypeptide(L)'
;MTYSDSDTSSQTSPRSSTERRRSSSAKEENTVDGDDVVQGHILWLPPKKDLPERAVRRAHGKGAVEEGIFNHPVVVISRPAEEENLVHFHLITSFQGKKLHEIYGKANEFHASRRSWYLPISPTPDHPDAVSKKARKRFPTMQLRDDAALRWGSYVNIRHIYKVEWAHLRPYTNPDIPGDLLYRFERDSMIRML
;
A
#
# COMPACT_ATOMS: atom_id res chain seq x y z
N MET A 1 -80.26 -15.57 7.62
CA MET A 1 -81.00 -16.43 8.56
C MET A 1 -80.24 -17.75 8.63
N THR A 2 -79.31 -17.89 9.59
CA THR A 2 -79.45 -18.65 10.89
C THR A 2 -79.41 -20.17 10.63
N TYR A 3 -78.59 -21.05 11.19
CA TYR A 3 -77.85 -21.23 12.47
C TYR A 3 -76.56 -22.04 12.19
N SER A 4 -75.41 -21.78 12.83
CA SER A 4 -74.82 -22.49 14.00
C SER A 4 -74.80 -24.02 13.93
N ASP A 5 -73.60 -24.62 13.92
CA ASP A 5 -73.22 -25.64 14.92
C ASP A 5 -71.71 -25.94 14.91
N SER A 6 -71.29 -26.49 16.05
CA SER A 6 -69.93 -26.61 16.59
C SER A 6 -69.54 -28.09 16.74
N ASP A 7 -68.26 -28.43 16.57
CA ASP A 7 -67.49 -29.41 17.38
C ASP A 7 -66.06 -29.53 16.77
N THR A 8 -64.90 -29.53 17.41
CA THR A 8 -64.33 -30.04 18.68
C THR A 8 -63.25 -31.08 18.38
N SER A 9 -62.00 -30.70 18.70
CA SER A 9 -60.89 -31.52 19.23
C SER A 9 -59.98 -32.42 18.36
N SER A 10 -58.69 -32.07 18.38
CA SER A 10 -57.54 -32.86 18.91
C SER A 10 -56.40 -33.29 17.98
N GLN A 11 -55.18 -32.91 18.43
CA GLN A 11 -53.86 -33.61 18.35
C GLN A 11 -53.19 -33.70 16.95
N THR A 12 -51.89 -33.49 16.71
CA THR A 12 -50.63 -33.67 17.47
C THR A 12 -49.48 -32.93 16.73
N SER A 13 -48.47 -32.42 17.46
CA SER A 13 -47.13 -31.96 16.96
C SER A 13 -46.27 -33.15 16.43
N PRO A 14 -45.00 -33.05 15.93
CA PRO A 14 -44.00 -31.95 15.89
C PRO A 14 -43.09 -31.89 14.61
N ARG A 15 -41.97 -31.11 14.67
CA ARG A 15 -40.72 -31.05 13.84
C ARG A 15 -40.56 -29.73 13.06
N SER A 16 -39.63 -28.85 13.44
CA SER A 16 -38.16 -28.86 13.28
C SER A 16 -37.71 -28.15 12.01
N SER A 17 -36.81 -27.15 12.21
CA SER A 17 -35.77 -26.64 11.30
C SER A 17 -36.26 -25.99 9.98
N THR A 18 -35.67 -24.92 9.45
CA THR A 18 -34.27 -24.52 9.48
C THR A 18 -34.16 -23.05 9.10
N GLU A 19 -33.19 -22.41 9.75
CA GLU A 19 -32.55 -21.16 9.40
C GLU A 19 -32.38 -20.94 7.89
N ARG A 20 -32.67 -19.72 7.42
CA ARG A 20 -31.93 -19.14 6.29
C ARG A 20 -31.15 -17.94 6.82
N ARG A 21 -30.07 -18.26 7.52
CA ARG A 21 -28.91 -17.38 7.70
C ARG A 21 -28.52 -16.89 6.32
N ARG A 22 -28.75 -15.60 6.06
CA ARG A 22 -28.11 -14.89 4.95
C ARG A 22 -26.61 -14.93 5.23
N SER A 23 -25.93 -15.76 4.48
CA SER A 23 -24.47 -15.82 4.38
C SER A 23 -23.95 -14.43 4.06
N SER A 24 -23.39 -13.76 5.07
CA SER A 24 -22.44 -12.68 4.87
C SER A 24 -21.27 -13.28 4.09
N SER A 25 -21.18 -12.91 2.81
CA SER A 25 -19.98 -13.09 2.00
C SER A 25 -18.81 -12.48 2.76
N ALA A 26 -18.01 -13.35 3.38
CA ALA A 26 -16.72 -13.00 3.93
C ALA A 26 -15.91 -12.42 2.77
N LYS A 27 -15.66 -11.12 2.80
CA LYS A 27 -14.47 -10.58 2.13
C LYS A 27 -13.31 -11.28 2.82
N GLU A 28 -12.70 -12.25 2.15
CA GLU A 28 -11.39 -12.72 2.52
C GLU A 28 -10.50 -11.48 2.56
N GLU A 29 -10.21 -11.05 3.78
CA GLU A 29 -9.35 -9.92 4.05
C GLU A 29 -7.96 -10.41 3.66
N ASN A 30 -7.48 -9.96 2.51
CA ASN A 30 -6.17 -10.31 1.98
C ASN A 30 -5.11 -9.61 2.85
N THR A 31 -4.91 -10.15 4.06
CA THR A 31 -3.98 -9.66 5.07
C THR A 31 -2.58 -10.17 4.75
N VAL A 32 -1.57 -9.32 4.94
CA VAL A 32 -0.16 -9.70 4.76
C VAL A 32 0.27 -10.58 5.93
N ASP A 33 0.98 -11.70 5.69
CA ASP A 33 1.59 -12.49 6.76
C ASP A 33 2.87 -11.80 7.25
N GLY A 34 3.19 -11.89 8.55
CA GLY A 34 4.38 -11.30 9.14
C GLY A 34 5.70 -11.75 8.49
N ASP A 35 5.72 -12.94 7.90
CA ASP A 35 6.87 -13.48 7.16
C ASP A 35 7.06 -12.81 5.79
N ASP A 36 5.99 -12.28 5.18
CA ASP A 36 6.05 -11.53 3.91
C ASP A 36 6.51 -10.08 4.12
N VAL A 37 6.49 -9.61 5.37
CA VAL A 37 6.90 -8.26 5.74
C VAL A 37 8.42 -8.20 5.89
N VAL A 38 9.09 -8.11 4.74
CA VAL A 38 10.56 -8.04 4.64
C VAL A 38 10.99 -6.76 3.96
N GLN A 39 12.19 -6.30 4.33
CA GLN A 39 12.83 -5.16 3.70
C GLN A 39 12.83 -5.27 2.17
N GLY A 40 12.27 -4.23 1.53
CA GLY A 40 12.19 -4.07 0.10
C GLY A 40 10.93 -4.57 -0.55
N HIS A 41 10.04 -5.26 0.17
CA HIS A 41 8.73 -5.60 -0.37
C HIS A 41 7.87 -4.36 -0.55
N ILE A 42 7.12 -4.37 -1.67
CA ILE A 42 6.11 -3.37 -1.97
C ILE A 42 4.77 -3.92 -1.48
N LEU A 43 4.15 -3.16 -0.59
CA LEU A 43 2.82 -3.42 -0.05
C LEU A 43 1.90 -2.26 -0.40
N TRP A 44 0.61 -2.42 -0.12
CA TRP A 44 -0.40 -1.39 -0.32
C TRP A 44 -0.85 -0.79 1.01
N LEU A 45 -0.73 0.53 1.14
CA LEU A 45 -1.32 1.29 2.23
C LEU A 45 -2.78 1.63 1.87
N PRO A 46 -3.79 1.10 2.60
CA PRO A 46 -5.19 1.34 2.29
C PRO A 46 -5.61 2.82 2.39
N PRO A 47 -6.80 3.17 1.88
CA PRO A 47 -7.41 4.47 2.13
C PRO A 47 -7.52 4.77 3.63
N LYS A 48 -7.38 6.04 4.01
CA LYS A 48 -7.43 6.49 5.41
C LYS A 48 -8.68 6.02 6.17
N LYS A 49 -9.83 5.96 5.51
CA LYS A 49 -11.11 5.53 6.08
C LYS A 49 -11.17 4.04 6.46
N ASP A 50 -10.28 3.22 5.88
CA ASP A 50 -10.19 1.79 6.15
C ASP A 50 -9.17 1.49 7.26
N LEU A 51 -8.58 2.53 7.87
CA LEU A 51 -7.53 2.44 8.89
C LEU A 51 -8.01 3.01 10.22
N PRO A 52 -7.53 2.48 11.35
CA PRO A 52 -7.74 3.10 12.65
C PRO A 52 -7.21 4.54 12.69
N GLU A 53 -7.78 5.35 13.57
CA GLU A 53 -7.28 6.71 13.77
C GLU A 53 -5.80 6.68 14.18
N ARG A 54 -4.96 7.47 13.51
CA ARG A 54 -3.51 7.57 13.79
C ARG A 54 -2.75 6.24 13.62
N ALA A 55 -3.27 5.32 12.79
CA ALA A 55 -2.58 4.09 12.41
C ALA A 55 -1.22 4.37 11.75
N VAL A 56 -1.14 5.40 10.91
CA VAL A 56 0.11 5.85 10.29
C VAL A 56 0.69 7.04 11.04
N ARG A 57 2.00 7.00 11.29
CA ARG A 57 2.76 8.06 11.97
C ARG A 57 4.09 8.31 11.27
N ARG A 58 4.76 9.42 11.55
CA ARG A 58 6.17 9.60 11.14
C ARG A 58 7.04 8.70 12.01
N ALA A 59 7.97 7.97 11.39
CA ALA A 59 8.94 7.16 12.13
C ALA A 59 9.95 8.05 12.87
N HIS A 60 10.34 9.16 12.23
CA HIS A 60 11.28 10.13 12.78
C HIS A 60 10.77 11.57 12.61
N GLY A 61 11.23 12.43 13.52
CA GLY A 61 10.92 13.86 13.51
C GLY A 61 9.55 14.21 14.10
N LYS A 62 9.31 15.51 14.22
CA LYS A 62 8.05 16.08 14.70
C LYS A 62 7.21 16.55 13.51
N GLY A 63 5.90 16.40 13.59
CA GLY A 63 4.97 16.95 12.61
C GLY A 63 3.81 16.01 12.27
N ALA A 64 2.79 16.58 11.64
CA ALA A 64 1.66 15.83 11.15
C ALA A 64 2.06 14.90 9.98
N VAL A 65 1.28 13.84 9.82
CA VAL A 65 1.29 13.03 8.60
C VAL A 65 0.76 13.88 7.46
N GLU A 66 1.47 13.89 6.34
CA GLU A 66 1.08 14.71 5.17
C GLU A 66 -0.25 14.21 4.59
N GLU A 67 -1.04 15.11 4.03
CA GLU A 67 -2.23 14.72 3.28
C GLU A 67 -1.83 13.99 1.99
N GLY A 68 -2.65 13.03 1.56
CA GLY A 68 -2.41 12.30 0.31
C GLY A 68 -1.39 11.16 0.39
N ILE A 69 -1.01 10.70 1.58
CA ILE A 69 -0.09 9.55 1.71
C ILE A 69 -0.80 8.18 1.64
N PHE A 70 -2.12 8.15 1.79
CA PHE A 70 -2.93 6.93 1.85
C PHE A 70 -3.37 6.48 0.46
N ASN A 71 -3.78 5.21 0.33
CA ASN A 71 -4.19 4.63 -0.95
C ASN A 71 -3.04 4.62 -1.98
N HIS A 72 -1.86 4.20 -1.52
CA HIS A 72 -0.63 4.19 -2.31
C HIS A 72 0.17 2.90 -2.07
N PRO A 73 0.97 2.47 -3.06
CA PRO A 73 2.00 1.47 -2.82
C PRO A 73 3.06 2.06 -1.89
N VAL A 74 3.64 1.21 -1.05
CA VAL A 74 4.69 1.55 -0.08
C VAL A 74 5.78 0.51 -0.12
N VAL A 75 7.02 0.90 0.15
CA VAL A 75 8.14 -0.03 0.27
C VAL A 75 8.55 -0.15 1.74
N VAL A 76 8.68 -1.38 2.23
CA VAL A 76 9.18 -1.66 3.59
C VAL A 76 10.67 -1.36 3.65
N ILE A 77 11.08 -0.49 4.58
CA ILE A 77 12.47 -0.05 4.75
C ILE A 77 13.13 -0.67 5.97
N SER A 78 12.39 -0.93 7.04
CA SER A 78 12.89 -1.66 8.21
C SER A 78 11.75 -2.18 9.09
N ARG A 79 12.07 -3.11 10.00
CA ARG A 79 11.22 -3.54 11.12
C ARG A 79 11.96 -3.23 12.42
N PRO A 80 11.49 -2.26 13.22
CA PRO A 80 12.11 -1.95 14.51
C PRO A 80 12.07 -3.17 15.44
N ALA A 81 13.17 -3.43 16.15
CA ALA A 81 13.24 -4.57 17.06
C ALA A 81 12.38 -4.36 18.32
N GLU A 82 12.15 -3.10 18.69
CA GLU A 82 11.37 -2.72 19.88
C GLU A 82 9.85 -2.75 19.65
N GLU A 83 9.42 -2.74 18.39
CA GLU A 83 8.02 -2.68 17.97
C GLU A 83 7.76 -3.74 16.88
N GLU A 84 7.65 -5.01 17.27
CA GLU A 84 7.63 -6.19 16.37
C GLU A 84 6.57 -6.14 15.26
N ASN A 85 5.44 -5.48 15.55
CA ASN A 85 4.30 -5.35 14.65
C ASN A 85 4.39 -4.14 13.72
N LEU A 86 5.38 -3.26 13.91
CA LEU A 86 5.55 -2.08 13.09
C LEU A 86 6.54 -2.28 11.96
N VAL A 87 6.26 -1.58 10.87
CA VAL A 87 7.20 -1.38 9.77
C VAL A 87 7.48 0.09 9.58
N HIS A 88 8.70 0.39 9.17
CA HIS A 88 9.05 1.66 8.56
C HIS A 88 8.91 1.55 7.04
N PHE A 89 8.40 2.59 6.40
CA PHE A 89 8.18 2.58 4.96
C PHE A 89 8.39 3.95 4.30
N HIS A 90 8.71 3.88 3.00
CA HIS A 90 8.60 5.01 2.07
C HIS A 90 7.37 4.86 1.18
N LEU A 91 6.83 5.99 0.74
CA LEU A 91 5.72 6.01 -0.21
C LEU A 91 6.23 5.80 -1.64
N ILE A 92 5.45 5.11 -2.46
CA ILE A 92 5.64 5.05 -3.90
C ILE A 92 4.51 5.84 -4.57
N THR A 93 4.86 6.71 -5.51
CA THR A 93 3.90 7.51 -6.27
C THR A 93 4.16 7.42 -7.76
N SER A 94 3.09 7.30 -8.54
CA SER A 94 3.15 7.38 -10.00
C SER A 94 2.84 8.78 -10.53
N PHE A 95 2.50 9.73 -9.66
CA PHE A 95 1.94 11.04 -10.04
C PHE A 95 0.83 10.95 -11.09
N GLN A 96 0.00 9.91 -11.02
CA GLN A 96 -1.07 9.64 -12.01
C GLN A 96 -0.51 9.53 -13.45
N GLY A 97 0.68 8.93 -13.60
CA GLY A 97 1.35 8.73 -14.88
C GLY A 97 2.20 9.91 -15.35
N LYS A 98 2.28 11.00 -14.58
CA LYS A 98 3.12 12.15 -14.91
C LYS A 98 4.57 11.95 -14.50
N LYS A 99 5.49 12.48 -15.29
CA LYS A 99 6.93 12.45 -15.02
C LYS A 99 7.32 13.55 -14.05
N LEU A 100 8.44 13.34 -13.36
CA LEU A 100 8.92 14.27 -12.33
C LEU A 100 9.20 15.69 -12.88
N HIS A 101 9.67 15.81 -14.12
CA HIS A 101 9.87 17.12 -14.78
C HIS A 101 8.56 17.79 -15.22
N GLU A 102 7.46 17.06 -15.32
CA GLU A 102 6.14 17.65 -15.62
C GLU A 102 5.52 18.21 -14.34
N ILE A 103 5.67 17.50 -13.21
CA ILE A 103 5.22 17.94 -11.90
C ILE A 103 6.07 19.10 -11.37
N TYR A 104 7.39 19.01 -11.56
CA TYR A 104 8.35 19.99 -11.05
C TYR A 104 9.29 20.52 -12.15
N GLY A 105 8.74 21.07 -13.24
CA GLY A 105 9.54 21.43 -14.42
C GLY A 105 10.35 22.71 -14.37
N LYS A 106 10.15 23.58 -13.38
CA LYS A 106 10.86 24.87 -13.35
C LYS A 106 12.31 24.68 -12.91
N ALA A 107 13.22 25.40 -13.57
CA ALA A 107 14.64 25.43 -13.25
C ALA A 107 14.93 26.43 -12.11
N ASN A 108 14.28 26.24 -10.97
CA ASN A 108 14.55 27.03 -9.76
C ASN A 108 14.79 26.11 -8.55
N GLU A 109 15.32 26.69 -7.48
CA GLU A 109 15.72 25.96 -6.28
C GLU A 109 14.56 25.22 -5.61
N PHE A 110 13.37 25.84 -5.57
CA PHE A 110 12.17 25.23 -4.99
C PHE A 110 11.81 23.91 -5.70
N HIS A 111 11.73 23.93 -7.03
CA HIS A 111 11.42 22.74 -7.81
C HIS A 111 12.55 21.71 -7.76
N ALA A 112 13.81 22.14 -7.84
CA ALA A 112 14.96 21.24 -7.71
C ALA A 112 14.99 20.53 -6.34
N SER A 113 14.74 21.27 -5.27
CA SER A 113 14.63 20.73 -3.91
C SER A 113 13.50 19.70 -3.80
N ARG A 114 12.32 19.97 -4.38
CA ARG A 114 11.21 19.02 -4.41
C ARG A 114 11.51 17.75 -5.19
N ARG A 115 12.14 17.86 -6.36
CA ARG A 115 12.54 16.70 -7.18
C ARG A 115 13.52 15.79 -6.44
N SER A 116 14.44 16.38 -5.67
CA SER A 116 15.52 15.65 -5.00
C SER A 116 15.08 14.56 -4.02
N TRP A 117 13.79 14.53 -3.64
CA TRP A 117 13.19 13.52 -2.77
C TRP A 117 12.58 12.33 -3.52
N TYR A 118 12.65 12.29 -4.85
CA TYR A 118 12.03 11.24 -5.64
C TYR A 118 13.09 10.45 -6.39
N LEU A 119 13.15 9.14 -6.14
CA LEU A 119 14.01 8.23 -6.88
C LEU A 119 13.17 7.44 -7.89
N PRO A 120 13.48 7.48 -9.19
CA PRO A 120 12.70 6.76 -10.20
C PRO A 120 12.82 5.26 -10.02
N ILE A 121 11.75 4.53 -10.28
CA ILE A 121 11.72 3.06 -10.32
C ILE A 121 11.63 2.63 -11.79
N SER A 122 12.51 1.74 -12.23
CA SER A 122 12.50 1.20 -13.59
C SER A 122 11.11 0.64 -13.94
N PRO A 123 10.57 0.88 -15.16
CA PRO A 123 11.20 1.48 -16.34
C PRO A 123 11.04 3.02 -16.46
N THR A 124 10.76 3.71 -15.36
CA THR A 124 10.66 5.18 -15.36
C THR A 124 11.96 5.82 -15.85
N PRO A 125 11.92 6.87 -16.68
CA PRO A 125 13.13 7.57 -17.10
C PRO A 125 13.97 8.05 -15.93
N ASP A 126 15.28 8.14 -16.16
CA ASP A 126 16.24 8.64 -15.19
C ASP A 126 15.82 10.00 -14.61
N HIS A 127 16.26 10.23 -13.37
CA HIS A 127 15.95 11.47 -12.67
C HIS A 127 16.45 12.68 -13.48
N PRO A 128 15.64 13.75 -13.65
CA PRO A 128 15.98 14.88 -14.52
C PRO A 128 17.27 15.60 -14.11
N ASP A 129 17.61 15.58 -12.82
CA ASP A 129 18.85 16.20 -12.31
C ASP A 129 20.07 15.25 -12.40
N ALA A 130 19.93 14.03 -12.92
CA ALA A 130 21.01 13.02 -13.07
C ALA A 130 21.91 13.23 -14.30
N VAL A 131 22.28 14.48 -14.57
CA VAL A 131 23.02 14.91 -15.78
C VAL A 131 24.52 14.59 -15.76
N SER A 132 25.09 14.26 -14.59
CA SER A 132 26.51 13.95 -14.42
C SER A 132 26.72 12.62 -13.69
N LYS A 133 27.91 12.02 -13.77
CA LYS A 133 28.24 10.79 -13.00
C LYS A 133 28.01 10.97 -11.49
N LYS A 134 28.35 12.13 -10.93
CA LYS A 134 28.11 12.46 -9.53
C LYS A 134 26.61 12.54 -9.22
N ALA A 135 25.84 13.18 -10.09
CA ALA A 135 24.40 13.31 -9.90
C ALA A 135 23.66 11.96 -10.05
N ARG A 136 24.06 11.10 -10.99
CA ARG A 136 23.53 9.73 -11.13
C ARG A 136 23.75 8.87 -9.90
N LYS A 137 24.87 9.06 -9.19
CA LYS A 137 25.09 8.39 -7.89
C LYS A 137 24.10 8.86 -6.83
N ARG A 138 23.75 10.14 -6.83
CA ARG A 138 22.80 10.75 -5.89
C ARG A 138 21.34 10.44 -6.22
N PHE A 139 21.01 10.34 -7.51
CA PHE A 139 19.67 10.07 -8.00
C PHE A 139 19.65 8.77 -8.82
N PRO A 140 19.88 7.63 -8.18
CA PRO A 140 19.85 6.34 -8.87
C PRO A 140 18.44 5.99 -9.34
N THR A 141 18.36 5.24 -10.43
CA THR A 141 17.14 4.55 -10.86
C THR A 141 17.07 3.20 -10.17
N MET A 142 15.99 2.99 -9.42
CA MET A 142 15.75 1.84 -8.58
C MET A 142 15.25 0.67 -9.42
N GLN A 143 15.75 -0.51 -9.13
CA GLN A 143 15.40 -1.75 -9.80
C GLN A 143 14.58 -2.65 -8.87
N LEU A 144 13.53 -3.22 -9.43
CA LEU A 144 12.80 -4.35 -8.83
C LEU A 144 13.49 -5.66 -9.22
N ARG A 145 13.29 -6.69 -8.42
CA ARG A 145 13.79 -8.03 -8.68
C ARG A 145 13.08 -8.67 -9.87
N ASP A 146 13.76 -9.65 -10.48
CA ASP A 146 13.21 -10.50 -11.53
C ASP A 146 12.64 -9.72 -12.71
N ASP A 147 13.26 -8.57 -13.02
CA ASP A 147 12.85 -7.62 -14.05
C ASP A 147 11.37 -7.16 -13.91
N ALA A 148 10.81 -7.24 -12.70
CA ALA A 148 9.45 -6.82 -12.43
C ALA A 148 9.26 -5.32 -12.70
N ALA A 149 8.05 -4.95 -13.13
CA ALA A 149 7.69 -3.57 -13.40
C ALA A 149 6.35 -3.21 -12.74
N LEU A 150 6.30 -2.01 -12.17
CA LEU A 150 5.04 -1.42 -11.73
C LEU A 150 4.21 -0.99 -12.94
N ARG A 151 2.89 -0.97 -12.78
CA ARG A 151 1.92 -0.58 -13.82
C ARG A 151 2.25 0.75 -14.51
N TRP A 152 2.72 1.73 -13.74
CA TRP A 152 3.02 3.08 -14.20
C TRP A 152 4.45 3.46 -13.85
N GLY A 153 4.97 4.44 -14.58
CA GLY A 153 6.18 5.15 -14.18
C GLY A 153 6.02 5.69 -12.77
N SER A 154 6.86 5.23 -11.85
CA SER A 154 6.71 5.40 -10.42
C SER A 154 8.02 5.83 -9.78
N TYR A 155 7.90 6.48 -8.62
CA TYR A 155 8.99 7.04 -7.87
C TYR A 155 8.86 6.67 -6.40
N VAL A 156 9.98 6.33 -5.76
CA VAL A 156 10.06 6.27 -4.29
C VAL A 156 10.21 7.68 -3.75
N ASN A 157 9.31 8.09 -2.85
CA ASN A 157 9.42 9.34 -2.12
C ASN A 157 10.20 9.12 -0.81
N ILE A 158 11.46 9.55 -0.81
CA ILE A 158 12.39 9.39 0.30
C ILE A 158 12.37 10.56 1.29
N ARG A 159 11.48 11.55 1.10
CA ARG A 159 11.43 12.75 1.96
C ARG A 159 11.17 12.40 3.42
N HIS A 160 10.29 11.44 3.66
CA HIS A 160 9.82 11.06 4.98
C HIS A 160 9.76 9.53 5.10
N ILE A 161 10.08 9.05 6.30
CA ILE A 161 9.86 7.67 6.72
C ILE A 161 8.64 7.66 7.61
N TYR A 162 7.66 6.83 7.25
CA TYR A 162 6.45 6.61 8.03
C TYR A 162 6.53 5.26 8.74
N LYS A 163 5.65 5.08 9.74
CA LYS A 163 5.45 3.81 10.41
C LYS A 163 3.98 3.46 10.56
N VAL A 164 3.68 2.17 10.47
CA VAL A 164 2.33 1.58 10.58
C VAL A 164 2.46 0.12 11.03
N GLU A 165 1.41 -0.42 11.66
CA GLU A 165 1.33 -1.86 11.92
C GLU A 165 1.18 -2.60 10.59
N TRP A 166 2.00 -3.64 10.37
CA TRP A 166 2.01 -4.34 9.08
C TRP A 166 0.68 -5.05 8.80
N ALA A 167 -0.09 -5.42 9.84
CA ALA A 167 -1.42 -5.99 9.72
C ALA A 167 -2.44 -5.04 9.04
N HIS A 168 -2.13 -3.75 8.96
CA HIS A 168 -2.95 -2.76 8.23
C HIS A 168 -2.56 -2.61 6.76
N LEU A 169 -1.48 -3.23 6.33
CA LEU A 169 -1.06 -3.24 4.93
C LEU A 169 -1.74 -4.40 4.20
N ARG A 170 -1.84 -4.25 2.88
CA ARG A 170 -2.34 -5.30 1.99
C ARG A 170 -1.26 -5.69 0.99
N PRO A 171 -1.29 -6.91 0.43
CA PRO A 171 -0.44 -7.25 -0.70
C PRO A 171 -0.65 -6.23 -1.84
N TYR A 172 0.44 -5.74 -2.41
CA TYR A 172 0.35 -4.94 -3.62
C TYR A 172 0.10 -5.85 -4.81
N THR A 173 -0.97 -5.58 -5.56
CA THR A 173 -1.32 -6.34 -6.77
C THR A 173 -1.36 -5.42 -7.97
N ASN A 174 -0.90 -5.92 -9.12
CA ASN A 174 -1.05 -5.24 -10.40
C ASN A 174 -2.07 -6.00 -11.24
N PRO A 175 -3.27 -5.45 -11.49
CA PRO A 175 -4.30 -6.16 -12.25
C PRO A 175 -3.89 -6.43 -13.71
N ASP A 176 -2.96 -5.64 -14.26
CA ASP A 176 -2.48 -5.80 -15.63
C ASP A 176 -1.41 -6.92 -15.75
N ILE A 177 -0.81 -7.34 -14.63
CA ILE A 177 0.15 -8.45 -14.56
C ILE A 177 -0.36 -9.45 -13.52
N PRO A 178 -1.38 -10.26 -13.87
CA PRO A 178 -1.92 -11.25 -12.95
C PRO A 178 -0.87 -12.33 -12.67
N GLY A 179 -0.44 -12.43 -11.42
CA GLY A 179 0.48 -13.42 -10.90
C GLY A 179 0.93 -13.06 -9.48
N ASP A 180 1.36 -14.07 -8.72
CA ASP A 180 1.86 -13.91 -7.34
C ASP A 180 3.31 -13.38 -7.31
N LEU A 181 3.61 -12.37 -8.12
CA LEU A 181 4.90 -11.69 -8.06
C LEU A 181 4.88 -10.76 -6.86
N LEU A 182 5.54 -11.22 -5.79
CA LEU A 182 5.81 -10.38 -4.64
C LEU A 182 6.83 -9.30 -5.05
N TYR A 183 6.31 -8.12 -5.36
CA TYR A 183 7.10 -6.99 -5.81
C TYR A 183 8.15 -6.62 -4.76
N ARG A 184 9.43 -6.75 -5.12
CA ARG A 184 10.56 -6.47 -4.23
C ARG A 184 11.64 -5.67 -4.93
N PHE A 185 12.27 -4.75 -4.22
CA PHE A 185 13.48 -4.09 -4.72
C PHE A 185 14.72 -4.98 -4.68
N GLU A 186 15.61 -4.75 -5.66
CA GLU A 186 16.95 -5.32 -5.66
C GLU A 186 17.79 -4.86 -4.47
N ARG A 187 18.79 -5.66 -4.08
CA ARG A 187 19.61 -5.37 -2.89
C ARG A 187 20.31 -4.01 -2.99
N ASP A 188 20.86 -3.68 -4.15
CA ASP A 188 21.55 -2.40 -4.35
C ASP A 188 20.60 -1.21 -4.30
N SER A 189 19.37 -1.39 -4.81
CA SER A 189 18.29 -0.42 -4.68
C SER A 189 17.95 -0.19 -3.21
N MET A 190 17.86 -1.26 -2.41
CA MET A 190 17.57 -1.15 -0.98
C MET A 190 18.59 -0.29 -0.22
N ILE A 191 19.87 -0.50 -0.48
CA ILE A 191 20.95 0.26 0.18
C ILE A 191 20.84 1.76 -0.14
N ARG A 192 20.35 2.11 -1.34
CA ARG A 192 20.24 3.51 -1.80
C ARG A 192 19.03 4.25 -1.22
N MET A 193 18.10 3.56 -0.56
CA MET A 193 16.90 4.16 0.07
C MET A 193 17.06 4.41 1.57
N LEU A 194 18.15 3.94 2.18
CA LEU A 194 18.48 4.12 3.60
C LEU A 194 19.26 5.43 3.81
#